data_AF-A0AAI9RN73-F1
#
_entry.id   AF-A0AAI9RN73-F1
#
_cell.length_a   1.000
_cell.length_b   1.000
_cell.length_c   1.000
_cell.angle_alpha   90.00
_cell.angle_beta   90.00
_cell.angle_gamma   90.00
#
_symmetry.space_group_name_H-M   'P 1'
#
loop_
_entity.id
_entity.type
_entity.pdbx_description
1 polymer ?
#
loop_
_entity_poly.entity_id
_entity_poly.type
_entity_poly.pdbx_seq_one_letter_code
_entity_poly.pdbx_strand_id
1 'polypeptide(L)'
;MTVDKFNGNTSAKAECKYPVLPNGQKFFVDFGSQQALHGTWQIIDNEEAPFYFCGRVFDNGTLSKRKSADHRRKFFEAEIYLALKKEM
;
A
#
# COMPACT_ATOMS: atom_id res chain seq x y z
N MET A 1 -7.48 19.64 -44.06
CA MET A 1 -7.35 18.40 -43.28
C MET A 1 -6.65 18.75 -41.99
N THR A 2 -7.37 18.71 -40.87
CA THR A 2 -6.78 18.81 -39.53
C THR A 2 -7.43 17.70 -38.71
N VAL A 3 -6.69 16.61 -38.58
CA VAL A 3 -6.69 15.75 -37.39
C VAL A 3 -6.08 16.62 -36.26
N ASP A 4 -6.55 16.58 -35.02
CA ASP A 4 -6.30 15.47 -34.13
C ASP A 4 -7.40 15.29 -33.09
N LYS A 5 -7.87 14.04 -32.99
CA LYS A 5 -8.56 13.49 -31.83
C LYS A 5 -7.49 13.06 -30.83
N PHE A 6 -7.44 13.69 -29.67
CA PHE A 6 -6.91 13.09 -28.45
C PHE A 6 -7.87 13.36 -27.31
N ASN A 7 -8.91 12.53 -27.21
CA ASN A 7 -9.71 12.44 -25.99
C ASN A 7 -8.96 11.49 -25.04
N GLY A 8 -7.94 12.03 -24.37
CA GLY A 8 -7.19 11.33 -23.34
C GLY A 8 -8.14 10.90 -22.23
N ASN A 9 -8.24 9.60 -22.00
CA ASN A 9 -9.00 9.03 -20.90
C ASN A 9 -8.23 9.34 -19.60
N THR A 10 -8.46 10.52 -19.02
CA THR A 10 -7.84 10.93 -17.76
C THR A 10 -8.50 10.15 -16.63
N SER A 11 -8.00 8.96 -16.34
CA SER A 11 -8.19 8.30 -15.05
C SER A 11 -7.64 9.26 -13.98
N ALA A 12 -8.51 10.08 -13.39
CA ALA A 12 -8.12 10.94 -12.27
C ALA A 12 -7.50 10.04 -11.19
N LYS A 13 -6.20 10.19 -10.95
CA LYS A 13 -5.54 9.48 -9.83
C LYS A 13 -6.26 9.93 -8.57
N ALA A 14 -6.72 8.98 -7.76
CA ALA A 14 -7.31 9.31 -6.46
C ALA A 14 -6.31 10.15 -5.66
N GLU A 15 -6.80 11.23 -5.04
CA GLU A 15 -5.93 12.12 -4.27
C GLU A 15 -5.63 11.52 -2.89
N CYS A 16 -4.39 11.71 -2.41
CA CYS A 16 -4.01 11.31 -1.06
C CYS A 16 -4.54 12.31 -0.03
N LYS A 17 -5.17 11.81 1.03
CA LYS A 17 -5.60 12.60 2.19
C LYS A 17 -4.47 12.88 3.18
N TYR A 18 -3.45 12.02 3.22
CA TYR A 18 -2.30 12.14 4.10
C TYR A 18 -1.00 12.29 3.29
N PRO A 19 0.12 12.70 3.93
CA PRO A 19 1.42 12.70 3.26
C PRO A 19 1.76 11.34 2.64
N VAL A 20 2.45 11.35 1.50
CA VAL A 20 2.87 10.09 0.86
C VAL A 20 3.93 9.40 1.71
N LEU A 21 3.71 8.13 2.04
CA LEU A 21 4.67 7.32 2.80
C LEU A 21 5.77 6.78 1.88
N PRO A 22 7.03 6.73 2.34
CA PRO A 22 8.15 6.29 1.51
C PRO A 22 8.18 4.76 1.34
N ASN A 23 8.75 4.30 0.22
CA ASN A 23 9.13 2.90 0.06
C ASN A 23 10.09 2.47 1.18
N GLY A 24 9.85 1.30 1.75
CA GLY A 24 10.58 0.81 2.92
C GLY A 24 9.94 1.13 4.28
N GLN A 25 8.93 2.01 4.34
CA GLN A 25 8.15 2.23 5.57
C GLN A 25 7.52 0.92 6.04
N LYS A 26 7.73 0.57 7.31
CA LYS A 26 7.12 -0.59 7.96
C LYS A 26 5.94 -0.15 8.83
N PHE A 27 4.98 -1.04 9.01
CA PHE A 27 3.83 -0.86 9.89
C PHE A 27 3.28 -2.21 10.35
N PHE A 28 2.80 -2.29 11.57
CA PHE A 28 2.15 -3.48 12.11
C PHE A 28 0.64 -3.38 11.97
N VAL A 29 0.05 -4.38 11.32
CA VAL A 29 -1.39 -4.49 11.18
C VAL A 29 -1.91 -5.43 12.26
N ASP A 30 -2.82 -4.94 13.09
CA ASP A 30 -3.56 -5.74 14.05
C ASP A 30 -5.08 -5.62 13.82
N PHE A 31 -5.55 -6.16 12.70
CA PHE A 31 -6.97 -6.17 12.34
C PHE A 31 -7.73 -7.36 12.96
N GLY A 32 -7.45 -7.70 14.22
CA GLY A 32 -8.21 -8.69 14.98
C GLY A 32 -8.39 -10.03 14.24
N SER A 33 -9.64 -10.41 13.93
CA SER A 33 -10.01 -11.73 13.40
C SER A 33 -9.50 -12.05 11.98
N GLN A 34 -8.93 -11.08 11.25
CA GLN A 34 -8.37 -11.31 9.92
C GLN A 34 -6.90 -11.75 10.02
N GLN A 35 -6.67 -13.03 10.35
CA GLN A 35 -5.33 -13.60 10.53
C GLN A 35 -4.38 -13.36 9.34
N ALA A 36 -4.89 -13.37 8.11
CA ALA A 36 -4.09 -13.12 6.91
C ALA A 36 -3.47 -11.70 6.89
N LEU A 37 -4.11 -10.73 7.55
CA LEU A 37 -3.65 -9.35 7.63
C LEU A 37 -2.75 -9.09 8.84
N HIS A 38 -2.99 -9.79 9.95
CA HIS A 38 -2.28 -9.57 11.19
C HIS A 38 -0.78 -9.78 11.01
N GLY A 39 0.07 -8.79 11.26
CA GLY A 39 1.53 -8.89 11.19
C GLY A 39 2.22 -7.65 10.63
N THR A 40 3.53 -7.73 10.46
CA THR A 40 4.35 -6.62 9.92
C THR A 40 4.30 -6.58 8.40
N TRP A 41 4.08 -5.38 7.87
CA TRP A 41 4.08 -5.08 6.44
C TRP A 41 5.07 -3.98 6.12
N GLN A 42 5.54 -3.95 4.88
CA GLN A 42 6.44 -2.91 4.37
C GLN A 42 5.92 -2.39 3.02
N ILE A 43 5.96 -1.08 2.83
CA ILE A 43 5.68 -0.45 1.54
C ILE A 43 6.78 -0.83 0.55
N ILE A 44 6.37 -1.44 -0.56
CA ILE A 44 7.25 -1.81 -1.68
C ILE A 44 7.19 -0.72 -2.75
N ASP A 45 5.98 -0.21 -3.02
CA ASP A 45 5.72 0.78 -4.07
C ASP A 45 4.59 1.73 -3.65
N ASN A 46 4.79 3.02 -3.94
CA ASN A 46 3.92 4.13 -3.61
C ASN A 46 3.53 4.97 -4.84
N GLU A 47 3.87 4.57 -6.07
CA GLU A 47 3.56 5.33 -7.31
C GLU A 47 2.04 5.48 -7.57
N GLU A 48 1.25 4.54 -7.04
CA GLU A 48 -0.21 4.50 -7.13
C GLU A 48 -0.91 4.96 -5.83
N ALA A 49 -0.20 5.68 -4.95
CA ALA A 49 -0.82 6.30 -3.78
C ALA A 49 -2.12 7.05 -4.18
N PRO A 50 -3.22 6.91 -3.42
CA PRO A 50 -3.31 6.45 -2.02
C PRO A 50 -3.36 4.91 -1.83
N PHE A 51 -3.22 4.11 -2.90
CA PHE A 51 -3.11 2.66 -2.81
C PHE A 51 -1.64 2.23 -2.87
N TYR A 52 -1.10 1.81 -1.74
CA TYR A 52 0.28 1.38 -1.62
C TYR A 52 0.39 -0.12 -1.85
N PHE A 53 1.37 -0.56 -2.63
CA PHE A 53 1.69 -1.98 -2.74
C PHE A 53 2.63 -2.36 -1.60
N CYS A 54 2.21 -3.32 -0.78
CA CYS A 54 2.94 -3.73 0.41
C CYS A 54 3.27 -5.21 0.39
N GLY A 55 4.38 -5.57 1.03
CA GLY A 55 4.78 -6.95 1.25
C GLY A 55 4.90 -7.29 2.73
N ARG A 56 4.62 -8.55 3.03
CA ARG A 56 4.73 -9.12 4.37
C ARG A 56 6.20 -9.21 4.79
N VAL A 57 6.50 -8.77 6.01
CA VAL A 57 7.79 -8.92 6.65
C VAL A 57 7.68 -10.06 7.67
N PHE A 58 8.59 -11.04 7.57
CA PHE A 58 8.68 -12.14 8.53
C PHE A 58 9.42 -11.71 9.79
N ASP A 59 9.31 -12.50 10.87
CA ASP A 59 9.92 -12.21 12.17
C ASP A 59 11.45 -12.05 12.11
N ASN A 60 12.10 -12.69 11.13
CA ASN A 60 13.53 -12.52 10.86
C ASN A 60 13.88 -11.21 10.11
N GLY A 61 12.91 -10.31 9.92
CA GLY A 61 13.06 -9.04 9.22
C GLY A 61 13.06 -9.12 7.69
N THR A 62 12.94 -10.32 7.11
CA THR A 62 12.99 -10.51 5.65
C THR A 62 11.64 -10.24 4.99
N LEU A 63 11.68 -9.59 3.82
CA LEU A 63 10.49 -9.33 3.01
C LEU A 63 10.10 -10.57 2.20
N SER A 64 8.82 -10.91 2.19
CA SER A 64 8.31 -12.06 1.44
C SER A 64 8.46 -11.90 -0.07
N LYS A 65 9.02 -12.94 -0.70
CA LYS A 65 9.13 -13.05 -2.17
C LYS A 65 7.88 -13.64 -2.83
N ARG A 66 6.94 -14.18 -2.04
CA ARG A 66 5.72 -14.84 -2.54
C ARG A 66 4.72 -13.82 -3.05
N LYS A 67 3.92 -14.20 -4.04
CA LYS A 67 2.97 -13.31 -4.75
C LYS A 67 1.51 -13.44 -4.28
N SER A 68 1.19 -14.31 -3.32
CA SER A 68 -0.19 -14.45 -2.82
C SER A 68 -0.61 -13.24 -1.97
N ALA A 69 -1.92 -13.05 -1.82
CA ALA A 69 -2.51 -11.96 -1.06
C ALA A 69 -2.03 -11.88 0.41
N ASP A 70 -1.73 -13.02 1.01
CA ASP A 70 -1.18 -13.12 2.38
C ASP A 70 0.25 -12.57 2.50
N HIS A 71 0.94 -12.44 1.38
CA HIS A 71 2.32 -11.98 1.31
C HIS A 71 2.50 -10.66 0.60
N ARG A 72 1.58 -10.30 -0.30
CA ARG A 72 1.60 -9.05 -1.08
C ARG A 72 0.20 -8.57 -1.36
N ARG A 73 -0.09 -7.31 -1.05
CA ARG A 73 -1.39 -6.71 -1.31
C ARG A 73 -1.32 -5.19 -1.35
N LYS A 74 -2.40 -4.59 -1.83
CA LYS A 74 -2.60 -3.15 -1.70
C LYS A 74 -3.21 -2.82 -0.33
N PHE A 75 -2.74 -1.73 0.26
CA PHE A 75 -3.36 -1.07 1.40
C PHE A 75 -3.72 0.36 1.01
N PHE A 76 -4.89 0.80 1.45
CA PHE A 76 -5.29 2.19 1.34
C PHE A 76 -4.59 3.01 2.42
N GLU A 77 -4.21 4.26 2.12
CA GLU A 77 -3.46 5.14 3.01
C GLU A 77 -4.04 5.20 4.44
N ALA A 78 -5.36 5.23 4.58
CA ALA A 78 -6.02 5.35 5.88
C ALA A 78 -5.79 4.13 6.76
N GLU A 79 -5.66 2.94 6.17
CA GLU A 79 -5.34 1.69 6.89
C GLU A 79 -3.92 1.75 7.45
N ILE A 80 -2.96 2.24 6.65
CA ILE A 80 -1.55 2.35 7.04
C ILE A 80 -1.38 3.41 8.13
N TYR A 81 -2.01 4.57 7.97
CA TYR A 81 -1.97 5.62 8.99
C TYR A 81 -2.65 5.21 10.29
N LEU A 82 -3.72 4.42 10.23
CA LEU A 82 -4.35 3.86 11.43
C LEU A 82 -3.40 2.89 12.14
N ALA A 83 -2.69 2.04 11.40
CA ALA A 83 -1.69 1.13 11.94
C ALA A 83 -0.54 1.89 12.62
N LEU A 84 0.03 2.88 11.95
CA LEU A 84 1.14 3.70 12.48
C LEU A 84 0.77 4.48 13.74
N LYS A 85 -0.49 4.94 13.86
CA LYS A 85 -0.97 5.65 15.07
C LYS A 85 -1.08 4.75 16.30
N LYS A 86 -1.25 3.44 16.13
CA LYS A 86 -1.34 2.49 17.26
C LYS A 86 0.03 2.12 17.83
N GLU A 87 1.12 2.41 17.10
CA GLU A 87 2.49 2.16 17.53
C GLU A 87 3.09 3.32 18.35
N MET A 88 2.34 4.42 18.55
CA MET A 88 2.70 5.56 19.40
C MET A 88 2.03 5.46 20.77
#